data_AF-J4Q545-F1
#
_entry.id   AF-J4Q545-F1
#
_cell.length_a   1.000
_cell.length_b   1.000
_cell.length_c   1.000
_cell.angle_alpha   90.00
_cell.angle_beta   90.00
_cell.angle_gamma   90.00
#
_symmetry.space_group_name_H-M   'P 1'
#
loop_
_entity.id
_entity.type
_entity.pdbx_description
1 polymer ?
#
loop_
_entity_poly.entity_id
_entity_poly.type
_entity_poly.pdbx_seq_one_letter_code
_entity_poly.pdbx_strand_id
1 'polypeptide(L)'
;MVWSAYMGLPLSLAAVGRVLGLEEQKMTEGKALIRYFSTPPFHEPTGAKWELFKSYNRRDVEVEMAIQRRLSKYPVPPSVWEEYVLDQEINDRGIRLDMLLVENAVQIDVRTKEKLTDRLKNLTGLENPNSVVQMKAWLKVQGFETESLDKKSVKALLTTVQCPISDVLMLRQQLAKSSVKKYQAMQNTICSDGRARGMFQFYGANRTGRFSGRHIQLQNLPQNHLADLEYARSLVRQGNFAALELLYESVPDVLSQLIRTAFIPKGGRKFIVADFSAIEARVLSWLAKERWRMDVFADDGDIYCATAGRMFHCNVVKHGENGHLRQK
;
A
#
# COMPACT_ATOMS: atom_id res chain seq x y z
N MET A 1 22.91 -8.04 4.71
CA MET A 1 22.26 -7.10 3.75
C MET A 1 22.00 -5.70 4.30
N VAL A 2 21.74 -5.50 5.60
CA VAL A 2 21.57 -4.17 6.23
C VAL A 2 22.69 -3.18 5.84
N TRP A 3 23.93 -3.65 5.90
CA TRP A 3 25.11 -2.87 5.50
C TRP A 3 25.04 -2.37 4.05
N SER A 4 24.64 -3.25 3.13
CA SER A 4 24.42 -2.89 1.73
C SER A 4 23.31 -1.85 1.59
N ALA A 5 22.22 -2.03 2.33
CA ALA A 5 21.09 -1.10 2.34
C ALA A 5 21.51 0.31 2.79
N TYR A 6 22.27 0.40 3.89
CA TYR A 6 22.81 1.65 4.43
C TYR A 6 23.71 2.39 3.42
N MET A 7 24.50 1.63 2.66
CA MET A 7 25.36 2.15 1.60
C MET A 7 24.61 2.45 0.28
N GLY A 8 23.28 2.35 0.25
CA GLY A 8 22.47 2.56 -0.94
C GLY A 8 22.65 1.50 -2.03
N LEU A 9 23.31 0.39 -1.72
CA LEU A 9 23.53 -0.73 -2.64
C LEU A 9 22.25 -1.56 -2.81
N PRO A 10 22.18 -2.43 -3.84
CA PRO A 10 21.06 -3.34 -4.02
C PRO A 10 20.79 -4.21 -2.77
N LEU A 11 19.56 -4.72 -2.64
CA LEU A 11 19.16 -5.55 -1.48
C LEU A 11 19.18 -7.06 -1.76
N SER A 12 19.58 -7.48 -2.97
CA SER A 12 19.77 -8.89 -3.29
C SER A 12 21.24 -9.26 -3.32
N LEU A 13 21.56 -10.43 -2.78
CA LEU A 13 22.93 -10.93 -2.68
C LEU A 13 23.65 -10.91 -4.04
N ALA A 14 22.99 -11.42 -5.08
CA ALA A 14 23.52 -11.44 -6.44
C ALA A 14 23.78 -10.04 -7.00
N ALA A 15 22.87 -9.08 -6.78
CA ALA A 15 23.05 -7.74 -7.30
C ALA A 15 24.18 -6.99 -6.59
N VAL A 16 24.31 -7.14 -5.27
CA VAL A 16 25.43 -6.56 -4.51
C VAL A 16 26.75 -7.19 -4.92
N GLY A 17 26.81 -8.52 -5.05
CA GLY A 17 28.02 -9.22 -5.49
C GLY A 17 28.52 -8.71 -6.85
N ARG A 18 27.61 -8.49 -7.81
CA ARG A 18 27.94 -7.90 -9.11
C ARG A 18 28.47 -6.47 -8.99
N VAL A 19 27.81 -5.62 -8.20
CA VAL A 19 28.25 -4.22 -8.03
C VAL A 19 29.63 -4.14 -7.35
N LEU A 20 29.92 -5.06 -6.42
CA LEU A 20 31.21 -5.12 -5.73
C LEU A 20 32.30 -5.85 -6.52
N GLY A 21 31.97 -6.39 -7.70
CA GLY A 21 32.91 -7.14 -8.55
C GLY A 21 33.44 -8.40 -7.87
N LEU A 22 32.59 -9.14 -7.16
CA LEU A 22 32.98 -10.41 -6.56
C LEU A 22 33.12 -11.50 -7.64
N GLU A 23 34.25 -12.20 -7.63
CA GLU A 23 34.53 -13.35 -8.51
C GLU A 23 33.55 -14.49 -8.21
N GLU A 24 33.26 -14.71 -6.93
CA GLU A 24 32.28 -15.68 -6.47
C GLU A 24 30.88 -15.07 -6.51
N GLN A 25 30.06 -15.53 -7.47
CA GLN A 25 28.66 -15.12 -7.59
C GLN A 25 27.71 -16.21 -7.07
N LYS A 26 26.50 -15.77 -6.71
CA LYS A 26 25.40 -16.65 -6.33
C LYS A 26 25.06 -17.61 -7.48
N MET A 27 24.85 -18.89 -7.17
CA MET A 27 24.46 -19.89 -8.16
C MET A 27 23.05 -19.61 -8.69
N THR A 28 22.82 -19.79 -10.00
CA THR A 28 21.54 -19.52 -10.66
C THR A 28 20.48 -20.58 -10.33
N GLU A 29 20.92 -21.82 -10.07
CA GLU A 29 20.10 -22.98 -9.74
C GLU A 29 19.45 -22.88 -8.35
N GLY A 30 19.93 -21.99 -7.49
CA GLY A 30 19.49 -21.84 -6.10
C GLY A 30 17.98 -21.65 -5.96
N LYS A 31 17.35 -20.86 -6.83
CA LYS A 31 15.90 -20.61 -6.78
C LYS A 31 15.09 -21.87 -7.05
N ALA A 32 15.56 -22.73 -7.95
CA ALA A 32 14.91 -24.01 -8.26
C ALA A 32 15.05 -24.98 -7.07
N LEU A 33 16.23 -25.03 -6.44
CA LEU A 33 16.49 -25.88 -5.28
C LEU A 33 15.69 -25.45 -4.05
N ILE A 34 15.59 -24.15 -3.76
CA ILE A 34 14.74 -23.62 -2.68
C ILE A 34 13.27 -24.02 -2.92
N ARG A 35 12.77 -23.86 -4.16
CA ARG A 35 11.40 -24.27 -4.47
C ARG A 35 11.21 -25.78 -4.29
N TYR A 36 12.19 -26.57 -4.68
CA TYR A 36 12.11 -28.03 -4.58
C TYR A 36 12.09 -28.55 -3.13
N PHE A 37 13.00 -28.05 -2.28
CA PHE A 37 13.15 -28.54 -0.90
C PHE A 37 12.34 -27.76 0.14
N SER A 38 12.02 -26.48 -0.11
CA SER A 38 11.45 -25.58 0.90
C SER A 38 10.03 -25.11 0.58
N THR A 39 9.37 -25.66 -0.45
CA THR A 39 7.94 -25.39 -0.70
C THR A 39 7.16 -26.68 -0.88
N PRO A 40 5.87 -26.74 -0.44
CA PRO A 40 5.03 -27.92 -0.61
C PRO A 40 4.79 -28.30 -2.10
N PRO A 41 4.74 -29.60 -2.44
CA PRO A 41 5.07 -30.75 -1.59
C PRO A 41 6.57 -30.80 -1.29
N PHE A 42 6.92 -30.96 0.00
CA PHE A 42 8.32 -31.03 0.43
C PHE A 42 8.96 -32.33 -0.06
N HIS A 43 10.17 -32.23 -0.59
CA HIS A 43 10.94 -33.39 -1.06
C HIS A 43 11.96 -33.83 -0.02
N GLU A 44 12.18 -35.14 0.07
CA GLU A 44 13.17 -35.73 0.98
C GLU A 44 14.57 -35.18 0.70
N PRO A 45 15.31 -34.73 1.73
CA PRO A 45 16.64 -34.13 1.60
C PRO A 45 17.71 -35.21 1.37
N THR A 46 17.64 -35.87 0.21
CA THR A 46 18.52 -36.99 -0.15
C THR A 46 19.06 -36.87 -1.58
N GLY A 47 20.15 -37.60 -1.85
CA GLY A 47 20.74 -37.71 -3.19
C GLY A 47 21.48 -36.46 -3.68
N ALA A 48 21.84 -36.47 -4.96
CA ALA A 48 22.70 -35.44 -5.57
C ALA A 48 22.12 -34.01 -5.50
N LYS A 49 20.79 -33.87 -5.59
CA LYS A 49 20.13 -32.56 -5.47
C LYS A 49 20.27 -31.96 -4.07
N TRP A 50 20.26 -32.80 -3.03
CA TRP A 50 20.47 -32.34 -1.66
C TRP A 50 21.91 -31.91 -1.43
N GLU A 51 22.89 -32.66 -1.94
CA GLU A 51 24.30 -32.26 -1.91
C GLU A 51 24.51 -30.92 -2.63
N LEU A 52 23.89 -30.73 -3.80
CA LEU A 52 23.93 -29.46 -4.54
C LEU A 52 23.28 -28.31 -3.76
N PHE A 53 22.19 -28.58 -3.03
CA PHE A 53 21.55 -27.57 -2.20
C PHE A 53 22.41 -27.16 -1.00
N LYS A 54 23.12 -28.11 -0.37
CA LYS A 54 24.11 -27.82 0.67
C LYS A 54 25.26 -26.97 0.13
N SER A 55 25.82 -27.31 -1.04
CA SER A 55 26.88 -26.50 -1.65
C SER A 55 26.42 -25.10 -2.01
N TYR A 56 25.18 -24.96 -2.50
CA TYR A 56 24.56 -23.67 -2.75
C TYR A 56 24.44 -22.81 -1.48
N ASN A 57 23.95 -23.39 -0.38
CA ASN A 57 23.83 -22.67 0.89
C ASN A 57 25.20 -22.23 1.44
N ARG A 58 26.24 -23.10 1.32
CA ARG A 58 27.61 -22.73 1.68
C ARG A 58 28.10 -21.55 0.83
N ARG A 59 27.89 -21.59 -0.49
CA ARG A 59 28.30 -20.53 -1.40
C ARG A 59 27.62 -19.20 -1.07
N ASP A 60 26.33 -19.20 -0.73
CA ASP A 60 25.64 -17.97 -0.32
C ASP A 60 26.30 -17.33 0.92
N VAL A 61 26.71 -18.12 1.93
CA VAL A 61 27.43 -17.62 3.12
C VAL A 61 28.81 -17.06 2.75
N GLU A 62 29.56 -17.72 1.88
CA GLU A 62 30.86 -17.24 1.40
C GLU A 62 30.73 -15.87 0.70
N VAL A 63 29.69 -15.71 -0.13
CA VAL A 63 29.38 -14.45 -0.81
C VAL A 63 28.98 -13.38 0.22
N GLU A 64 28.17 -13.69 1.23
CA GLU A 64 27.82 -12.75 2.30
C GLU A 64 29.06 -12.26 3.06
N MET A 65 29.97 -13.16 3.43
CA MET A 65 31.23 -12.81 4.09
C MET A 65 32.14 -11.97 3.18
N ALA A 66 32.21 -12.27 1.89
CA ALA A 66 32.96 -11.48 0.93
C ALA A 66 32.40 -10.06 0.78
N ILE A 67 31.08 -9.91 0.72
CA ILE A 67 30.40 -8.61 0.75
C ILE A 67 30.73 -7.87 2.04
N GLN A 68 30.60 -8.51 3.20
CA GLN A 68 30.90 -7.89 4.49
C GLN A 68 32.35 -7.40 4.55
N ARG A 69 33.33 -8.22 4.13
CA ARG A 69 34.74 -7.81 4.09
C ARG A 69 34.96 -6.57 3.24
N ARG A 70 34.31 -6.48 2.06
CA ARG A 70 34.40 -5.29 1.20
C ARG A 70 33.74 -4.06 1.83
N LEU A 71 32.59 -4.23 2.48
CA LEU A 71 31.84 -3.12 3.08
C LEU A 71 32.36 -2.70 4.47
N SER A 72 33.19 -3.52 5.12
CA SER A 72 33.75 -3.27 6.46
C SER A 72 34.46 -1.92 6.61
N LYS A 73 35.00 -1.38 5.51
CA LYS A 73 35.63 -0.05 5.44
C LYS A 73 34.67 1.11 5.72
N TYR A 74 33.36 0.87 5.59
CA TYR A 74 32.30 1.86 5.74
C TYR A 74 31.33 1.42 6.84
N PRO A 75 31.72 1.49 8.14
CA PRO A 75 30.93 0.96 9.24
C PRO A 75 29.52 1.55 9.28
N VAL A 76 28.54 0.67 9.52
CA VAL A 76 27.16 1.07 9.81
C VAL A 76 27.10 1.59 11.25
N PRO A 77 26.58 2.80 11.49
CA PRO A 77 26.45 3.34 12.84
C PRO A 77 25.60 2.42 13.75
N PRO A 78 25.91 2.34 15.06
CA PRO A 78 25.12 1.55 16.01
C PRO A 78 23.62 1.88 16.00
N SER A 79 23.26 3.17 15.88
CA SER A 79 21.86 3.60 15.83
C SER A 79 21.07 2.98 14.66
N VAL A 80 21.72 2.76 13.51
CA VAL A 80 21.08 2.14 12.34
C VAL A 80 20.82 0.65 12.58
N TRP A 81 21.67 -0.01 13.36
CA TRP A 81 21.42 -1.38 13.80
C TRP A 81 20.27 -1.46 14.81
N GLU A 82 20.18 -0.50 15.73
CA GLU A 82 19.05 -0.38 16.66
C GLU A 82 17.73 -0.18 15.91
N GLU A 83 17.71 0.67 14.88
CA GLU A 83 16.55 0.85 14.00
C GLU A 83 16.16 -0.45 13.27
N TYR A 84 17.15 -1.23 12.80
CA TYR A 84 16.90 -2.52 12.16
C TYR A 84 16.29 -3.54 13.13
N VAL A 85 16.82 -3.62 14.36
CA VAL A 85 16.30 -4.49 15.42
C VAL A 85 14.86 -4.10 15.75
N LEU A 86 14.58 -2.80 15.88
CA LEU A 86 13.23 -2.30 16.12
C LEU A 86 12.25 -2.69 14.99
N ASP A 87 12.67 -2.58 13.72
CA ASP A 87 11.86 -3.06 12.58
C ASP A 87 11.55 -4.56 12.71
N GLN A 88 12.52 -5.39 13.10
CA GLN A 88 12.29 -6.83 13.28
C GLN A 88 11.30 -7.09 14.43
N GLU A 89 11.47 -6.42 15.56
CA GLU A 89 10.55 -6.55 16.70
C GLU A 89 9.11 -6.14 16.35
N ILE A 90 8.94 -5.06 15.58
CA ILE A 90 7.63 -4.62 15.08
C ILE A 90 7.02 -5.70 14.17
N ASN A 91 7.81 -6.23 13.25
CA ASN A 91 7.37 -7.24 12.29
C ASN A 91 6.99 -8.57 12.95
N ASP A 92 7.78 -9.03 13.91
CA ASP A 92 7.55 -10.26 14.67
C ASP A 92 6.35 -10.13 15.61
N ARG A 93 6.19 -8.96 16.23
CA ARG A 93 5.00 -8.63 17.02
C ARG A 93 3.75 -8.65 16.17
N GLY A 94 3.81 -8.12 14.94
CA GLY A 94 2.69 -8.06 14.00
C GLY A 94 1.49 -7.27 14.50
N ILE A 95 0.37 -7.35 13.78
CA ILE A 95 -0.90 -6.67 14.10
C ILE A 95 -2.08 -7.63 13.98
N ARG A 96 -3.01 -7.60 14.94
CA ARG A 96 -4.17 -8.50 14.94
C ARG A 96 -5.20 -8.06 13.92
N LEU A 97 -5.77 -9.02 13.22
CA LEU A 97 -6.81 -8.81 12.22
C LEU A 97 -8.18 -9.28 12.73
N ASP A 98 -9.21 -8.58 12.30
CA ASP A 98 -10.60 -8.97 12.44
C ASP A 98 -11.02 -9.86 11.26
N MET A 99 -10.75 -11.16 11.36
CA MET A 99 -10.97 -12.07 10.22
C MET A 99 -12.42 -12.19 9.79
N LEU A 100 -13.37 -12.05 10.70
CA LEU A 100 -14.79 -12.07 10.33
C LEU A 100 -15.14 -10.88 9.42
N LEU A 101 -14.62 -9.70 9.71
CA LEU A 101 -14.78 -8.53 8.84
C LEU A 101 -14.08 -8.76 7.50
N VAL A 102 -12.85 -9.29 7.51
CA VAL A 102 -12.06 -9.54 6.30
C VAL A 102 -12.75 -10.53 5.37
N GLU A 103 -13.19 -11.67 5.89
CA GLU A 103 -13.86 -12.72 5.12
C GLU A 103 -15.17 -12.22 4.52
N ASN A 104 -16.01 -11.56 5.32
CA ASN A 104 -17.26 -11.00 4.82
C ASN A 104 -17.04 -9.89 3.79
N ALA A 105 -16.02 -9.04 3.95
CA ALA A 105 -15.66 -8.03 2.96
C ALA A 105 -15.27 -8.65 1.61
N VAL A 106 -14.51 -9.76 1.61
CA VAL A 106 -14.16 -10.49 0.39
C VAL A 106 -15.41 -11.07 -0.27
N GLN A 107 -16.29 -11.70 0.50
CA GLN A 107 -17.54 -12.28 -0.03
C GLN A 107 -18.49 -11.22 -0.60
N ILE A 108 -18.64 -10.09 0.10
CA ILE A 108 -19.46 -8.96 -0.35
C ILE A 108 -18.93 -8.39 -1.68
N ASP A 109 -17.61 -8.24 -1.82
CA ASP A 109 -17.02 -7.74 -3.06
C ASP A 109 -17.21 -8.69 -4.24
N VAL A 110 -17.11 -9.99 -4.05
CA VAL A 110 -17.39 -10.98 -5.11
C VAL A 110 -18.82 -10.77 -5.64
N ARG A 111 -19.81 -10.76 -4.75
CA ARG A 111 -21.22 -10.53 -5.10
C ARG A 111 -21.42 -9.17 -5.77
N THR A 112 -20.75 -8.13 -5.28
CA THR A 112 -20.84 -6.78 -5.83
C THR A 112 -20.25 -6.73 -7.24
N LYS A 113 -19.10 -7.36 -7.48
CA LYS A 113 -18.46 -7.42 -8.80
C LYS A 113 -19.27 -8.20 -9.80
N GLU A 114 -19.90 -9.30 -9.41
CA GLU A 114 -20.81 -10.06 -10.26
C GLU A 114 -21.96 -9.16 -10.72
N LYS A 115 -22.70 -8.54 -9.77
CA LYS A 115 -23.79 -7.60 -10.09
C LYS A 115 -23.36 -6.43 -10.97
N LEU A 116 -22.23 -5.79 -10.65
CA LEU A 116 -21.72 -4.65 -11.43
C LEU A 116 -21.29 -5.08 -12.83
N THR A 117 -20.68 -6.26 -12.96
CA THR A 117 -20.29 -6.81 -14.26
C THR A 117 -21.52 -7.09 -15.11
N ASP A 118 -22.55 -7.73 -14.55
CA ASP A 118 -23.78 -8.06 -15.27
C ASP A 118 -24.53 -6.79 -15.69
N ARG A 119 -24.63 -5.80 -14.80
CA ARG A 119 -25.22 -4.50 -15.14
C ARG A 119 -24.46 -3.79 -16.25
N LEU A 120 -23.13 -3.82 -16.22
CA LEU A 120 -22.30 -3.25 -17.29
C LEU A 120 -22.49 -4.00 -18.62
N LYS A 121 -22.53 -5.34 -18.60
CA LYS A 121 -22.82 -6.14 -19.80
C LYS A 121 -24.18 -5.77 -20.39
N ASN A 122 -25.21 -5.65 -19.57
CA ASN A 122 -26.56 -5.28 -20.02
C ASN A 122 -26.60 -3.87 -20.63
N LEU A 123 -25.87 -2.90 -20.07
CA LEU A 123 -25.85 -1.53 -20.59
C LEU A 123 -24.97 -1.35 -21.84
N THR A 124 -23.91 -2.15 -21.99
CA THR A 124 -22.89 -1.93 -23.03
C THR A 124 -22.90 -2.98 -24.13
N GLY A 125 -23.47 -4.16 -23.90
CA GLY A 125 -23.39 -5.32 -24.80
C GLY A 125 -21.99 -5.93 -24.91
N LEU A 126 -21.03 -5.48 -24.08
CA LEU A 126 -19.64 -5.96 -24.16
C LEU A 126 -19.49 -7.33 -23.49
N GLU A 127 -18.71 -8.22 -24.11
CA GLU A 127 -18.34 -9.50 -23.49
C GLU A 127 -17.51 -9.31 -22.22
N ASN A 128 -16.57 -8.37 -22.25
CA ASN A 128 -15.71 -8.05 -21.11
C ASN A 128 -15.68 -6.52 -20.84
N PRO A 129 -16.60 -6.00 -20.02
CA PRO A 129 -16.65 -4.59 -19.65
C PRO A 129 -15.42 -4.06 -18.91
N ASN A 130 -14.57 -4.94 -18.38
CA ASN A 130 -13.32 -4.56 -17.71
C ASN A 130 -12.16 -4.32 -18.69
N SER A 131 -12.29 -4.76 -19.94
CA SER A 131 -11.30 -4.49 -20.97
C SER A 131 -11.29 -3.02 -21.34
N VAL A 132 -10.16 -2.34 -21.11
CA VAL A 132 -9.94 -0.94 -21.50
C VAL A 132 -10.16 -0.75 -23.00
N VAL A 133 -9.72 -1.73 -23.80
CA VAL A 133 -9.83 -1.68 -25.27
C VAL A 133 -11.29 -1.75 -25.71
N GLN A 134 -12.05 -2.72 -25.17
CA GLN A 134 -13.47 -2.85 -25.51
C GLN A 134 -14.28 -1.63 -25.05
N MET A 135 -14.00 -1.11 -23.86
CA MET A 135 -14.69 0.06 -23.33
C MET A 135 -14.40 1.32 -24.16
N LYS A 136 -13.14 1.53 -24.60
CA LYS A 136 -12.80 2.65 -25.49
C LYS A 136 -13.50 2.53 -26.85
N ALA A 137 -13.55 1.33 -27.43
CA ALA A 137 -14.27 1.09 -28.68
C ALA A 137 -15.76 1.40 -28.53
N TRP A 138 -16.38 0.96 -27.42
CA TRP A 138 -17.78 1.27 -27.11
C TRP A 138 -18.01 2.78 -26.95
N LEU A 139 -17.18 3.49 -26.19
CA LEU A 139 -17.28 4.95 -26.04
C LEU A 139 -17.15 5.69 -27.37
N LYS A 140 -16.26 5.22 -28.25
CA LYS A 140 -16.09 5.80 -29.59
C LYS A 140 -17.36 5.66 -30.44
N VAL A 141 -18.04 4.51 -30.37
CA VAL A 141 -19.35 4.32 -31.02
C VAL A 141 -20.41 5.26 -30.45
N GLN A 142 -20.34 5.58 -29.15
CA GLN A 142 -21.22 6.55 -28.50
C GLN A 142 -20.81 8.02 -28.73
N GLY A 143 -19.80 8.28 -29.57
CA GLY A 143 -19.36 9.64 -29.92
C GLY A 143 -18.33 10.27 -28.98
N PHE A 144 -17.77 9.50 -28.03
CA PHE A 144 -16.76 9.99 -27.09
C PHE A 144 -15.43 9.26 -27.26
N GLU A 145 -14.41 9.96 -27.76
CA GLU A 145 -13.06 9.40 -27.91
C GLU A 145 -12.18 9.76 -26.70
N THR A 146 -11.43 8.78 -26.18
CA THR A 146 -10.55 9.01 -25.02
C THR A 146 -9.29 8.15 -25.07
N GLU A 147 -8.16 8.78 -24.78
CA GLU A 147 -6.85 8.12 -24.74
C GLU A 147 -6.62 7.31 -23.45
N SER A 148 -7.35 7.60 -22.37
CA SER A 148 -7.18 6.93 -21.08
C SER A 148 -8.50 6.81 -20.32
N LEU A 149 -8.65 5.72 -19.60
CA LEU A 149 -9.78 5.49 -18.68
C LEU A 149 -9.30 5.42 -17.22
N ASP A 150 -8.23 6.15 -16.91
CA ASP A 150 -7.78 6.37 -15.54
C ASP A 150 -8.73 7.32 -14.78
N LYS A 151 -8.53 7.42 -13.45
CA LYS A 151 -9.39 8.19 -12.56
C LYS A 151 -9.51 9.67 -12.98
N LYS A 152 -8.45 10.29 -13.49
CA LYS A 152 -8.44 11.70 -13.88
C LYS A 152 -9.23 11.89 -15.17
N SER A 153 -8.97 11.04 -16.16
CA SER A 153 -9.66 11.09 -17.46
C SER A 153 -11.15 10.81 -17.32
N VAL A 154 -11.55 9.81 -16.52
CA VAL A 154 -12.97 9.53 -16.29
C VAL A 154 -13.65 10.67 -15.52
N LYS A 155 -12.98 11.29 -14.53
CA LYS A 155 -13.54 12.46 -13.84
C LYS A 155 -13.78 13.63 -14.80
N ALA A 156 -12.86 13.88 -15.75
CA ALA A 156 -13.06 14.91 -16.77
C ALA A 156 -14.25 14.55 -17.69
N LEU A 157 -14.30 13.32 -18.20
CA LEU A 157 -15.40 12.85 -19.06
C LEU A 157 -16.77 12.96 -18.37
N LEU A 158 -16.87 12.64 -17.08
CA LEU A 158 -18.12 12.76 -16.32
C LEU A 158 -18.67 14.19 -16.22
N THR A 159 -17.89 15.22 -16.57
CA THR A 159 -18.40 16.60 -16.64
C THR A 159 -19.14 16.89 -17.94
N THR A 160 -18.89 16.10 -18.99
CA THR A 160 -19.44 16.33 -20.34
C THR A 160 -20.45 15.26 -20.76
N VAL A 161 -20.33 14.02 -20.27
CA VAL A 161 -21.25 12.93 -20.62
C VAL A 161 -22.53 12.97 -19.80
N GLN A 162 -23.65 12.57 -20.42
CA GLN A 162 -24.94 12.39 -19.75
C GLN A 162 -25.30 10.90 -19.63
N CYS A 163 -26.39 10.60 -18.92
CA CYS A 163 -26.97 9.26 -18.87
C CYS A 163 -27.36 8.82 -20.30
N PRO A 164 -27.07 7.57 -20.72
CA PRO A 164 -26.61 6.42 -19.93
C PRO A 164 -25.07 6.23 -19.84
N ILE A 165 -24.28 7.05 -20.53
CA ILE A 165 -22.81 6.90 -20.61
C ILE A 165 -22.16 7.22 -19.26
N SER A 166 -22.66 8.25 -18.55
CA SER A 166 -22.23 8.58 -17.19
C SER A 166 -22.32 7.36 -16.26
N ASP A 167 -23.42 6.61 -16.35
CA ASP A 167 -23.69 5.47 -15.47
C ASP A 167 -22.73 4.33 -15.76
N VAL A 168 -22.46 4.04 -17.04
CA VAL A 168 -21.45 3.05 -17.44
C VAL A 168 -20.06 3.41 -16.90
N LEU A 169 -19.66 4.68 -17.03
CA LEU A 169 -18.37 5.15 -16.53
C LEU A 169 -18.27 5.09 -15.00
N MET A 170 -19.35 5.42 -14.28
CA MET A 170 -19.41 5.31 -12.83
C MET A 170 -19.34 3.84 -12.37
N LEU A 171 -20.15 2.95 -12.97
CA LEU A 171 -20.15 1.52 -12.66
C LEU A 171 -18.76 0.91 -12.90
N ARG A 172 -18.11 1.27 -14.02
CA ARG A 172 -16.74 0.81 -14.32
C ARG A 172 -15.73 1.30 -13.28
N GLN A 173 -15.83 2.56 -12.82
CA GLN A 173 -14.95 3.06 -11.75
C GLN A 173 -15.10 2.25 -10.46
N GLN A 174 -16.33 1.90 -10.09
CA GLN A 174 -16.59 1.07 -8.92
C GLN A 174 -15.94 -0.31 -9.07
N LEU A 175 -16.11 -0.94 -10.25
CA LEU A 175 -15.56 -2.26 -10.55
C LEU A 175 -14.02 -2.27 -10.61
N ALA A 176 -13.42 -1.19 -11.08
CA ALA A 176 -11.96 -1.03 -11.15
C ALA A 176 -11.30 -0.82 -9.77
N LYS A 177 -12.08 -0.57 -8.71
CA LYS A 177 -11.55 -0.30 -7.37
C LYS A 177 -10.91 -1.56 -6.79
N SER A 178 -9.67 -1.44 -6.33
CA SER A 178 -8.83 -2.57 -5.92
C SER A 178 -8.88 -2.89 -4.43
N SER A 179 -9.88 -2.38 -3.70
CA SER A 179 -10.01 -2.47 -2.23
C SER A 179 -9.84 -3.90 -1.70
N VAL A 180 -10.32 -4.90 -2.44
CA VAL A 180 -10.27 -6.31 -2.04
C VAL A 180 -8.90 -6.95 -2.13
N LYS A 181 -7.98 -6.41 -2.93
CA LYS A 181 -6.60 -6.91 -2.90
C LYS A 181 -5.97 -6.79 -1.51
N LYS A 182 -6.38 -5.79 -0.72
CA LYS A 182 -5.91 -5.60 0.66
C LYS A 182 -6.52 -6.64 1.61
N TYR A 183 -7.81 -6.93 1.50
CA TYR A 183 -8.46 -7.98 2.29
C TYR A 183 -7.91 -9.38 1.93
N GLN A 184 -7.69 -9.67 0.64
CA GLN A 184 -7.05 -10.92 0.23
C GLN A 184 -5.60 -11.01 0.75
N ALA A 185 -4.85 -9.90 0.73
CA ALA A 185 -3.52 -9.86 1.32
C ALA A 185 -3.55 -10.12 2.84
N MET A 186 -4.59 -9.68 3.54
CA MET A 186 -4.81 -10.01 4.96
C MET A 186 -5.01 -11.51 5.15
N GLN A 187 -5.89 -12.15 4.35
CA GLN A 187 -6.10 -13.60 4.40
C GLN A 187 -4.81 -14.38 4.13
N ASN A 188 -4.00 -13.93 3.17
CA ASN A 188 -2.78 -14.63 2.79
C ASN A 188 -1.61 -14.43 3.78
N THR A 189 -1.68 -13.42 4.64
CA THR A 189 -0.56 -13.05 5.53
C THR A 189 -0.85 -13.30 7.01
N ILE A 190 -2.08 -13.69 7.36
CA ILE A 190 -2.43 -13.97 8.74
C ILE A 190 -1.72 -15.24 9.23
N CYS A 191 -1.15 -15.17 10.42
CA CYS A 191 -0.57 -16.31 11.10
C CYS A 191 -1.62 -17.04 11.96
N SER A 192 -1.27 -18.22 12.46
CA SER A 192 -2.14 -19.07 13.29
C SER A 192 -2.72 -18.40 14.54
N ASP A 193 -2.05 -17.37 15.07
CA ASP A 193 -2.52 -16.60 16.24
C ASP A 193 -3.39 -15.37 15.87
N GLY A 194 -3.80 -15.27 14.61
CA GLY A 194 -4.67 -14.20 14.12
C GLY A 194 -3.95 -12.86 13.87
N ARG A 195 -2.63 -12.86 13.76
CA ARG A 195 -1.82 -11.65 13.53
C ARG A 195 -1.13 -11.68 12.18
N ALA A 196 -1.13 -10.55 11.48
CA ALA A 196 -0.31 -10.34 10.29
C ALA A 196 1.08 -9.85 10.69
N ARG A 197 2.14 -10.50 10.17
CA ARG A 197 3.55 -10.24 10.48
C ARG A 197 4.35 -9.87 9.22
N GLY A 198 5.52 -9.26 9.39
CA GLY A 198 6.40 -8.88 8.28
C GLY A 198 5.88 -7.71 7.43
N MET A 199 5.09 -6.81 8.02
CA MET A 199 4.41 -5.71 7.32
C MET A 199 5.34 -4.61 6.80
N PHE A 200 6.55 -4.52 7.31
CA PHE A 200 7.53 -3.52 6.95
C PHE A 200 8.84 -4.17 6.50
N GLN A 201 9.58 -3.45 5.68
CA GLN A 201 10.96 -3.76 5.35
C GLN A 201 11.83 -2.56 5.69
N PHE A 202 12.76 -2.78 6.61
CA PHE A 202 13.88 -1.89 6.90
C PHE A 202 14.63 -1.47 5.62
N TYR A 203 14.87 -0.18 5.45
CA TYR A 203 15.57 0.40 4.29
C TYR A 203 15.03 -0.03 2.92
N GLY A 204 13.74 -0.37 2.83
CA GLY A 204 13.14 -0.75 1.56
C GLY A 204 13.13 0.38 0.53
N ALA A 205 13.13 1.65 0.98
CA ALA A 205 13.44 2.81 0.13
C ALA A 205 14.92 3.19 0.31
N ASN A 206 15.82 2.45 -0.34
CA ASN A 206 17.27 2.54 -0.16
C ASN A 206 17.87 3.94 -0.32
N ARG A 207 17.26 4.82 -1.14
CA ARG A 207 17.74 6.20 -1.35
C ARG A 207 17.43 7.15 -0.19
N THR A 208 16.36 6.90 0.55
CA THR A 208 15.89 7.80 1.63
C THR A 208 16.03 7.18 3.02
N GLY A 209 16.39 5.90 3.10
CA GLY A 209 16.44 5.13 4.35
C GLY A 209 15.06 4.78 4.93
N ARG A 210 13.96 5.24 4.33
CA ARG A 210 12.61 4.99 4.84
C ARG A 210 12.24 3.51 4.78
N PHE A 211 11.48 3.07 5.77
CA PHE A 211 10.84 1.75 5.75
C PHE A 211 9.86 1.68 4.58
N SER A 212 9.70 0.50 4.00
CA SER A 212 8.70 0.27 2.96
C SER A 212 7.66 -0.75 3.40
N GLY A 213 6.40 -0.54 3.04
CA GLY A 213 5.34 -1.50 3.29
C GLY A 213 5.50 -2.81 2.49
N ARG A 214 5.17 -3.93 3.12
CA ARG A 214 5.11 -5.28 2.54
C ARG A 214 3.74 -5.91 2.80
N HIS A 215 3.45 -6.99 2.07
CA HIS A 215 2.17 -7.71 2.12
C HIS A 215 0.94 -6.79 1.95
N ILE A 216 0.28 -6.42 3.05
CA ILE A 216 -0.89 -5.54 3.05
C ILE A 216 -0.51 -4.10 2.68
N GLN A 217 0.76 -3.71 2.82
CA GLN A 217 1.31 -2.36 2.61
C GLN A 217 0.56 -1.30 3.45
N LEU A 218 0.80 -1.32 4.76
CA LEU A 218 0.12 -0.46 5.74
C LEU A 218 0.30 1.05 5.49
N GLN A 219 1.38 1.44 4.80
CA GLN A 219 1.65 2.84 4.43
C GLN A 219 0.72 3.37 3.32
N ASN A 220 0.03 2.48 2.60
CA ASN A 220 -0.84 2.82 1.48
C ASN A 220 -2.27 2.28 1.71
N LEU A 221 -2.84 2.64 2.87
CA LEU A 221 -4.22 2.33 3.21
C LEU A 221 -5.11 3.56 2.98
N PRO A 222 -6.28 3.41 2.34
CA PRO A 222 -7.25 4.50 2.19
C PRO A 222 -7.62 5.11 3.53
N GLN A 223 -7.91 6.41 3.54
CA GLN A 223 -8.45 7.10 4.71
C GLN A 223 -9.96 6.86 4.81
N ASN A 224 -10.49 7.07 6.03
CA ASN A 224 -11.89 6.90 6.33
C ASN A 224 -12.56 8.29 6.34
N HIS A 225 -13.68 8.41 5.64
CA HIS A 225 -14.48 9.62 5.50
C HIS A 225 -15.98 9.37 5.69
N LEU A 226 -16.39 8.12 5.97
CA LEU A 226 -17.77 7.77 6.31
C LEU A 226 -18.16 8.43 7.65
N ALA A 227 -19.32 9.11 7.67
CA ALA A 227 -19.86 9.72 8.87
C ALA A 227 -20.28 8.67 9.91
N ASP A 228 -20.78 7.53 9.45
CA ASP A 228 -21.35 6.41 10.22
C ASP A 228 -20.45 5.16 10.18
N LEU A 229 -19.13 5.37 10.29
CA LEU A 229 -18.10 4.33 10.13
C LEU A 229 -18.37 3.05 10.94
N GLU A 230 -18.80 3.19 12.20
CA GLU A 230 -19.08 2.05 13.09
C GLU A 230 -20.26 1.21 12.59
N TYR A 231 -21.31 1.88 12.10
CA TYR A 231 -22.49 1.22 11.57
C TYR A 231 -22.17 0.50 10.26
N ALA A 232 -21.49 1.16 9.31
CA ALA A 232 -21.01 0.55 8.08
C ALA A 232 -20.15 -0.70 8.35
N ARG A 233 -19.24 -0.60 9.32
CA ARG A 233 -18.40 -1.71 9.76
C ARG A 233 -19.22 -2.88 10.30
N SER A 234 -20.26 -2.59 11.09
CA SER A 234 -21.14 -3.61 11.66
C SER A 234 -21.88 -4.40 10.58
N LEU A 235 -22.39 -3.72 9.54
CA LEU A 235 -23.08 -4.35 8.42
C LEU A 235 -22.17 -5.28 7.63
N VAL A 236 -20.94 -4.84 7.32
CA VAL A 236 -19.94 -5.68 6.65
C VAL A 236 -19.57 -6.87 7.53
N ARG A 237 -19.33 -6.65 8.84
CA ARG A 237 -18.99 -7.74 9.76
C ARG A 237 -20.13 -8.76 9.91
N GLN A 238 -21.39 -8.35 9.76
CA GLN A 238 -22.56 -9.24 9.75
C GLN A 238 -22.79 -9.93 8.38
N GLY A 239 -22.07 -9.52 7.33
CA GLY A 239 -22.31 -10.00 5.97
C GLY A 239 -23.62 -9.50 5.35
N ASN A 240 -24.19 -8.40 5.88
CA ASN A 240 -25.50 -7.89 5.45
C ASN A 240 -25.38 -7.07 4.15
N PHE A 241 -25.25 -7.78 3.04
CA PHE A 241 -25.08 -7.19 1.71
C PHE A 241 -26.30 -6.37 1.27
N ALA A 242 -27.52 -6.83 1.56
CA ALA A 242 -28.75 -6.14 1.15
C ALA A 242 -28.87 -4.74 1.80
N ALA A 243 -28.54 -4.64 3.09
CA ALA A 243 -28.53 -3.34 3.77
C ALA A 243 -27.42 -2.42 3.22
N LEU A 244 -26.23 -2.95 2.91
CA LEU A 244 -25.15 -2.16 2.32
C LEU A 244 -25.54 -1.59 0.95
N GLU A 245 -26.21 -2.38 0.12
CA GLU A 245 -26.68 -1.96 -1.21
C GLU A 245 -27.81 -0.92 -1.13
N LEU A 246 -28.66 -1.00 -0.10
CA LEU A 246 -29.75 -0.05 0.10
C LEU A 246 -29.27 1.28 0.69
N LEU A 247 -28.31 1.24 1.62
CA LEU A 247 -27.94 2.39 2.45
C LEU A 247 -26.76 3.20 1.89
N TYR A 248 -25.93 2.61 1.03
CA TYR A 248 -24.74 3.28 0.50
C TYR A 248 -24.72 3.26 -1.02
N GLU A 249 -24.32 4.40 -1.61
CA GLU A 249 -24.22 4.57 -3.07
C GLU A 249 -23.18 3.64 -3.72
N SER A 250 -22.14 3.26 -2.99
CA SER A 250 -21.06 2.41 -3.50
C SER A 250 -20.51 1.48 -2.42
N VAL A 251 -20.93 0.22 -2.46
CA VAL A 251 -20.37 -0.85 -1.61
C VAL A 251 -18.85 -0.97 -1.77
N PRO A 252 -18.24 -0.92 -2.99
CA PRO A 252 -16.79 -0.98 -3.13
C PRO A 252 -16.05 0.19 -2.47
N ASP A 253 -16.68 1.36 -2.38
CA ASP A 253 -16.14 2.49 -1.64
C ASP A 253 -16.20 2.27 -0.13
N VAL A 254 -17.35 1.84 0.39
CA VAL A 254 -17.51 1.47 1.81
C VAL A 254 -16.45 0.45 2.22
N LEU A 255 -16.28 -0.63 1.44
CA LEU A 255 -15.25 -1.63 1.70
C LEU A 255 -13.84 -1.04 1.67
N SER A 256 -13.56 -0.06 0.81
CA SER A 256 -12.27 0.64 0.74
C SER A 256 -11.97 1.42 2.02
N GLN A 257 -12.96 2.17 2.50
CA GLN A 257 -12.85 3.02 3.68
C GLN A 257 -12.79 2.21 4.97
N LEU A 258 -13.27 0.96 4.97
CA LEU A 258 -13.24 0.09 6.14
C LEU A 258 -11.92 -0.67 6.34
N ILE A 259 -10.98 -0.64 5.39
CA ILE A 259 -9.76 -1.46 5.43
C ILE A 259 -8.96 -1.24 6.72
N ARG A 260 -8.85 0.01 7.19
CA ARG A 260 -8.12 0.33 8.44
C ARG A 260 -8.79 -0.27 9.68
N THR A 261 -10.11 -0.47 9.63
CA THR A 261 -10.91 -0.99 10.76
C THR A 261 -10.82 -2.52 10.91
N ALA A 262 -10.20 -3.19 9.93
CA ALA A 262 -9.85 -4.61 10.01
C ALA A 262 -8.69 -4.88 10.96
N PHE A 263 -7.88 -3.88 11.27
CA PHE A 263 -6.85 -3.99 12.29
C PHE A 263 -7.46 -3.69 13.66
N ILE A 264 -7.31 -4.61 14.60
CA ILE A 264 -7.92 -4.51 15.93
C ILE A 264 -6.87 -4.68 17.02
N PRO A 265 -7.00 -4.00 18.18
CA PRO A 265 -6.13 -4.25 19.31
C PRO A 265 -6.39 -5.64 19.90
N LYS A 266 -5.46 -6.13 20.72
CA LYS A 266 -5.72 -7.29 21.58
C LYS A 266 -6.85 -6.92 22.57
N GLY A 267 -7.67 -7.89 22.97
CA GLY A 267 -8.71 -7.69 23.99
C GLY A 267 -8.15 -7.00 25.24
N GLY A 268 -8.90 -6.03 25.77
CA GLY A 268 -8.49 -5.19 26.90
C GLY A 268 -7.43 -4.13 26.57
N ARG A 269 -7.08 -3.91 25.30
CA ARG A 269 -6.11 -2.89 24.86
C ARG A 269 -6.73 -1.95 23.83
N LYS A 270 -6.08 -0.81 23.63
CA LYS A 270 -6.40 0.17 22.58
C LYS A 270 -5.16 0.47 21.74
N PHE A 271 -5.36 0.96 20.52
CA PHE A 271 -4.27 1.56 19.77
C PHE A 271 -3.98 2.97 20.28
N ILE A 272 -2.69 3.33 20.32
CA ILE A 272 -2.21 4.68 20.56
C ILE A 272 -1.55 5.11 19.27
N VAL A 273 -1.99 6.26 18.73
CA VAL A 273 -1.47 6.82 17.48
C VAL A 273 -0.75 8.11 17.82
N ALA A 274 0.51 8.19 17.40
CA ALA A 274 1.32 9.40 17.47
C ALA A 274 1.79 9.73 16.05
N ASP A 275 1.68 11.00 15.67
CA ASP A 275 2.04 11.49 14.34
C ASP A 275 2.84 12.78 14.47
N PHE A 276 3.78 13.01 13.55
CA PHE A 276 4.55 14.24 13.53
C PHE A 276 3.88 15.30 12.66
N SER A 277 3.27 16.29 13.29
CA SER A 277 2.55 17.36 12.59
C SER A 277 3.46 18.19 11.69
N ALA A 278 3.24 18.08 10.37
CA ALA A 278 3.93 18.84 9.33
C ALA A 278 5.47 18.75 9.41
N ILE A 279 6.02 17.60 9.81
CA ILE A 279 7.47 17.42 10.02
C ILE A 279 8.31 17.81 8.81
N GLU A 280 7.88 17.46 7.61
CA GLU A 280 8.63 17.75 6.37
C GLU A 280 8.71 19.26 6.13
N ALA A 281 7.62 20.00 6.37
CA ALA A 281 7.60 21.46 6.26
C ALA A 281 8.45 22.13 7.35
N ARG A 282 8.42 21.61 8.58
CA ARG A 282 9.24 22.11 9.70
C ARG A 282 10.74 21.92 9.43
N VAL A 283 11.14 20.71 9.04
CA VAL A 283 12.55 20.39 8.72
C VAL A 283 13.04 21.22 7.53
N LEU A 284 12.24 21.34 6.48
CA LEU A 284 12.61 22.14 5.31
C LEU A 284 12.80 23.62 5.69
N SER A 285 11.88 24.19 6.48
CA SER A 285 11.95 25.57 6.95
C SER A 285 13.21 25.81 7.81
N TRP A 286 13.54 24.85 8.68
CA TRP A 286 14.73 24.91 9.50
C TRP A 286 16.02 24.84 8.67
N LEU A 287 16.11 23.91 7.71
CA LEU A 287 17.24 23.80 6.79
C LEU A 287 17.43 25.06 5.94
N ALA A 288 16.32 25.64 5.47
CA ALA A 288 16.31 26.89 4.70
C ALA A 288 16.53 28.15 5.56
N LYS A 289 16.61 28.01 6.89
CA LYS A 289 16.74 29.11 7.86
C LYS A 289 15.61 30.15 7.77
N GLU A 290 14.41 29.72 7.39
CA GLU A 290 13.23 30.59 7.28
C GLU A 290 12.61 30.86 8.65
N ARG A 291 13.16 31.83 9.39
CA ARG A 291 12.69 32.19 10.74
C ARG A 291 11.19 32.41 10.83
N TRP A 292 10.62 33.14 9.87
CA TRP A 292 9.20 33.43 9.88
C TRP A 292 8.30 32.18 9.84
N ARG A 293 8.72 31.11 9.14
CA ARG A 293 7.96 29.85 9.14
C ARG A 293 8.09 29.15 10.47
N MET A 294 9.28 29.20 11.07
CA MET A 294 9.54 28.67 12.40
C MET A 294 8.72 29.39 13.47
N ASP A 295 8.57 30.72 13.36
CA ASP A 295 7.74 31.53 14.27
C ASP A 295 6.27 31.13 14.14
N VAL A 296 5.73 31.02 12.92
CA VAL A 296 4.36 30.51 12.68
C VAL A 296 4.16 29.13 13.30
N PHE A 297 5.15 28.24 13.17
CA PHE A 297 5.12 26.91 13.74
C PHE A 297 5.24 26.87 15.27
N ALA A 298 5.90 27.86 15.88
CA ALA A 298 6.03 28.01 17.33
C ALA A 298 4.75 28.57 17.95
N ASP A 299 4.05 29.45 17.23
CA ASP A 299 2.78 30.05 17.63
C ASP A 299 1.56 29.17 17.29
N ASP A 300 1.77 27.89 16.97
CA ASP A 300 0.76 26.91 16.54
C ASP A 300 -0.12 27.38 15.35
N GLY A 301 0.44 28.23 14.49
CA GLY A 301 -0.22 28.77 13.32
C GLY A 301 -0.29 27.79 12.15
N ASP A 302 -1.33 27.92 11.32
CA ASP A 302 -1.44 27.16 10.08
C ASP A 302 -0.48 27.73 9.02
N ILE A 303 0.62 27.02 8.78
CA ILE A 303 1.66 27.43 7.83
C ILE A 303 1.13 27.66 6.41
N TYR A 304 0.09 26.93 5.99
CA TYR A 304 -0.48 27.10 4.66
C TYR A 304 -1.29 28.39 4.58
N CYS A 305 -2.05 28.71 5.63
CA CYS A 305 -2.77 29.98 5.72
C CYS A 305 -1.79 31.16 5.80
N ALA A 306 -0.76 31.08 6.63
CA ALA A 306 0.26 32.12 6.75
C ALA A 306 1.02 32.33 5.43
N THR A 307 1.38 31.24 4.75
CA THR A 307 2.04 31.31 3.42
C THR A 307 1.11 31.94 2.39
N ALA A 308 -0.14 31.49 2.31
CA ALA A 308 -1.12 32.03 1.37
C ALA A 308 -1.40 33.52 1.62
N GLY A 309 -1.56 33.92 2.88
CA GLY A 309 -1.78 35.33 3.22
C GLY A 309 -0.59 36.22 2.85
N ARG A 310 0.64 35.71 2.96
CA ARG A 310 1.84 36.41 2.48
C ARG A 310 1.94 36.46 0.96
N MET A 311 1.60 35.38 0.27
CA MET A 311 1.66 35.29 -1.19
C MET A 311 0.60 36.16 -1.89
N PHE A 312 -0.62 36.17 -1.35
CA PHE A 312 -1.77 36.85 -1.96
C PHE A 312 -2.11 38.18 -1.28
N HIS A 313 -1.36 38.56 -0.25
CA HIS A 313 -1.55 39.81 0.51
C HIS A 313 -2.98 39.98 1.04
N CYS A 314 -3.59 38.89 1.52
CA CYS A 314 -4.96 38.89 2.06
C CYS A 314 -5.07 38.03 3.32
N ASN A 315 -6.13 38.24 4.11
CA ASN A 315 -6.38 37.40 5.27
C ASN A 315 -6.87 36.02 4.82
N VAL A 316 -6.11 34.98 5.13
CA VAL A 316 -6.47 33.59 4.82
C VAL A 316 -6.67 32.85 6.12
N VAL A 317 -7.90 32.38 6.35
CA VAL A 317 -8.26 31.61 7.54
C VAL A 317 -8.82 30.25 7.12
N LYS A 318 -8.41 29.20 7.83
CA LYS A 318 -8.90 27.85 7.61
C LYS A 318 -10.41 27.80 7.89
N HIS A 319 -11.20 27.40 6.89
CA HIS A 319 -12.68 27.42 6.93
C HIS A 319 -13.31 28.80 7.16
N GLY A 320 -12.58 29.89 6.89
CA GLY A 320 -13.10 31.26 6.94
C GLY A 320 -13.94 31.63 5.71
N GLU A 321 -14.08 32.93 5.46
CA GLU A 321 -14.92 33.51 4.39
C GLU A 321 -14.70 32.86 3.00
N ASN A 322 -13.46 32.46 2.69
CA ASN A 322 -13.09 31.82 1.44
C ASN A 322 -12.94 30.29 1.52
N GLY A 323 -13.42 29.65 2.59
CA GLY A 323 -13.31 28.21 2.80
C GLY A 323 -13.96 27.36 1.69
N HIS A 324 -14.95 27.92 0.99
CA HIS A 324 -15.66 27.30 -0.13
C HIS A 324 -14.80 27.21 -1.42
N LEU A 325 -13.77 28.05 -1.57
CA LEU A 325 -12.85 28.05 -2.72
C LEU A 325 -11.74 26.99 -2.58
N ARG A 326 -11.55 26.45 -1.38
CA ARG A 326 -10.58 25.38 -1.14
C ARG A 326 -11.10 24.08 -1.77
N GLN A 327 -10.41 23.59 -2.79
CA GLN A 327 -10.69 22.26 -3.35
C GLN A 327 -10.57 21.20 -2.23
N LYS A 328 -11.63 20.42 -2.06
CA LYS A 328 -11.68 19.27 -1.13
C LYS A 328 -10.90 18.08 -1.68
#